data_AF-A0A914WTS7-F1
#
_entry.id   AF-A0A914WTS7-F1
#
_cell.length_a   1.000
_cell.length_b   1.000
_cell.length_c   1.000
_cell.angle_alpha   90.00
_cell.angle_beta   90.00
_cell.angle_gamma   90.00
#
_symmetry.space_group_name_H-M   'P 1'
#
loop_
_entity.id
_entity.type
_entity.pdbx_description
1 polymer ?
#
loop_
_entity_poly.entity_id
_entity_poly.type
_entity_poly.pdbx_seq_one_letter_code
_entity_poly.pdbx_strand_id
1 'polypeptide(L)'
;MSDSSDLEETLYEDDIPYDTEDHAEATVQPLLRGKGRTYETIGKFSNANEADDFLKSEGGWTLKSRNETSEGRKDFYTCKFNRRQLNRERPTARCLASVCLHFADDSLNVTLLSNGALYMHDGLPTDRGLSDEQKESVGDIFASGIQRPKLVLNELRRRGIPEPKITRLKAYLTALRQKKYGSSRATFGELYQWCIERSEIPEDMDMPFVQQIFDESEDTPKIRILFTTKRLISLTSLTSNMHTDATYKLNWNGYPVIVTGCTDKSGRFHPFCLAITTAETETDFAFIFLTIKSLATQLLNLQFNPSILVADCADAIANGFSSAFSNDFIRVNCWAHVHCNMQKQLLTIKSEKLRSQFALDINTLQLAHSVDSFNKAVALFAEKRDAIGEDSNEIVKRQIEQCLQHCVVEYCDRYPGWFEGHAPGHPSHNNALESTNNVIKTEYTMRSRLPVAQFANMACMIVQDWSQSRNPEAINYIPFDCEAPIKEKDYE
;
A
#
# COMPACT_ATOMS: atom_id res chain seq x y z
N MET A 1 -23.82 -46.12 14.37
CA MET A 1 -22.95 -46.88 15.30
C MET A 1 -21.52 -46.75 14.79
N SER A 2 -20.60 -46.58 15.74
CA SER A 2 -19.16 -46.25 15.65
C SER A 2 -18.81 -44.76 15.46
N ASP A 3 -18.29 -44.23 16.57
CA ASP A 3 -17.84 -42.90 16.96
C ASP A 3 -16.49 -42.44 16.39
N SER A 4 -16.23 -41.13 16.61
CA SER A 4 -14.92 -40.45 16.68
C SER A 4 -14.24 -40.08 15.35
N SER A 5 -13.53 -38.96 15.20
CA SER A 5 -13.31 -37.76 16.02
C SER A 5 -12.53 -36.75 15.16
N ASP A 6 -12.76 -35.47 15.47
CA ASP A 6 -11.98 -34.25 15.23
C ASP A 6 -10.50 -34.37 14.81
N LEU A 7 -10.09 -33.51 13.86
CA LEU A 7 -8.69 -33.21 13.56
C LEU A 7 -8.47 -31.69 13.61
N GLU A 8 -7.83 -31.27 14.70
CA GLU A 8 -7.21 -29.96 14.92
C GLU A 8 -5.74 -29.93 14.44
N GLU A 9 -5.31 -28.69 14.24
CA GLU A 9 -3.97 -28.10 14.11
C GLU A 9 -2.74 -28.93 14.54
N THR A 10 -1.72 -28.93 13.68
CA THR A 10 -0.33 -29.28 14.05
C THR A 10 0.59 -28.06 13.98
N LEU A 11 0.94 -27.54 15.16
CA LEU A 11 2.12 -26.71 15.43
C LEU A 11 3.36 -27.61 15.52
N TYR A 12 4.46 -27.20 14.90
CA TYR A 12 5.78 -27.83 15.04
C TYR A 12 6.65 -27.00 16.00
N GLU A 13 6.87 -27.53 17.20
CA GLU A 13 8.02 -27.24 18.07
C GLU A 13 8.99 -28.42 17.93
N ASP A 14 10.28 -28.15 17.70
CA ASP A 14 11.34 -29.16 17.80
C ASP A 14 12.42 -28.65 18.76
N ASP A 15 12.41 -29.24 19.97
CA ASP A 15 13.51 -29.29 20.93
C ASP A 15 14.58 -30.27 20.43
N ILE A 16 15.87 -29.92 20.58
CA ILE A 16 17.00 -30.85 20.48
C ILE A 16 17.91 -30.66 21.71
N PRO A 17 18.41 -31.76 22.33
CA PRO A 17 18.68 -31.82 23.76
C PRO A 17 20.11 -31.46 24.17
N TYR A 18 20.21 -31.19 25.47
CA TYR A 18 21.40 -30.84 26.25
C TYR A 18 22.29 -32.08 26.45
N ASP A 19 23.54 -32.02 26.00
CA ASP A 19 24.57 -33.03 26.27
C ASP A 19 25.59 -32.46 27.27
N THR A 20 25.68 -33.11 28.42
CA THR A 20 26.58 -32.78 29.54
C THR A 20 27.83 -33.64 29.45
N GLU A 21 28.98 -33.02 29.22
CA GLU A 21 30.27 -33.57 29.63
C GLU A 21 31.04 -32.53 30.46
N ASP A 22 31.16 -32.84 31.75
CA ASP A 22 32.10 -32.26 32.70
C ASP A 22 33.53 -32.51 32.23
N HIS A 23 34.43 -31.52 32.34
CA HIS A 23 35.75 -31.71 32.94
C HIS A 23 36.51 -30.40 33.17
N ALA A 24 36.95 -30.26 34.42
CA ALA A 24 38.12 -29.56 34.94
C ALA A 24 38.06 -28.03 35.11
N GLU A 25 37.80 -27.64 36.36
CA GLU A 25 38.09 -26.34 36.97
C GLU A 25 39.54 -25.90 36.74
N ALA A 26 39.73 -24.92 35.85
CA ALA A 26 40.85 -23.99 35.95
C ALA A 26 40.36 -22.76 36.71
N THR A 27 40.88 -22.58 37.93
CA THR A 27 40.65 -21.42 38.79
C THR A 27 41.17 -20.15 38.12
N VAL A 28 40.33 -19.53 37.26
CA VAL A 28 40.59 -18.19 36.76
C VAL A 28 40.13 -17.22 37.82
N GLN A 29 41.10 -16.63 38.53
CA GLN A 29 40.84 -15.54 39.46
C GLN A 29 39.96 -14.48 38.80
N PRO A 30 38.85 -14.05 39.42
CA PRO A 30 38.04 -12.96 38.88
C PRO A 30 38.94 -11.73 38.75
N LEU A 31 39.08 -11.22 37.52
CA LEU A 31 39.76 -9.96 37.26
C LEU A 31 39.07 -8.88 38.09
N LEU A 32 39.74 -8.47 39.17
CA LEU A 32 39.38 -7.36 40.04
C LEU A 32 38.88 -6.18 39.19
N ARG A 33 37.58 -5.89 39.26
CA ARG A 33 37.00 -4.66 38.73
C ARG A 33 37.51 -3.51 39.60
N GLY A 34 38.36 -2.67 39.01
CA GLY A 34 38.82 -1.42 39.64
C GLY A 34 40.33 -1.31 39.74
N LYS A 35 40.97 -0.90 38.64
CA LYS A 35 42.11 0.00 38.70
C LYS A 35 41.75 1.20 37.82
N GLY A 36 41.80 2.40 38.40
CA GLY A 36 41.43 3.64 37.72
C GLY A 36 42.18 3.74 36.40
N ARG A 37 41.45 3.88 35.29
CA ARG A 37 42.08 4.29 34.04
C ARG A 37 42.60 5.70 34.26
N THR A 38 43.91 5.88 34.20
CA THR A 38 44.53 7.20 34.23
C THR A 38 44.24 7.87 32.90
N TYR A 39 43.61 9.04 32.98
CA TYR A 39 43.34 9.89 31.85
C TYR A 39 44.19 11.15 32.00
N GLU A 40 44.95 11.49 30.97
CA GLU A 40 45.81 12.67 30.94
C GLU A 40 45.14 13.77 30.12
N THR A 41 45.23 15.02 30.59
CA THR A 41 44.69 16.17 29.87
C THR A 41 45.47 16.41 28.59
N ILE A 42 44.77 16.33 27.45
CA ILE A 42 45.34 16.55 26.12
C ILE A 42 44.78 17.80 25.42
N GLY A 43 43.74 18.43 25.97
CA GLY A 43 43.18 19.67 25.42
C GLY A 43 42.14 20.32 26.32
N LYS A 44 41.85 21.59 26.03
CA LYS A 44 40.77 22.36 26.65
C LYS A 44 40.01 23.13 25.58
N PHE A 45 38.70 23.17 25.69
CA PHE A 45 37.78 23.89 24.80
C PHE A 45 37.00 24.92 25.61
N SER A 46 36.63 26.04 24.98
CA SER A 46 35.93 27.14 25.65
C SER A 46 34.45 26.85 25.91
N ASN A 47 33.87 25.90 25.19
CA ASN A 47 32.48 25.47 25.32
C ASN A 47 32.25 24.04 24.80
N ALA A 48 31.07 23.50 25.06
CA ALA A 48 30.67 22.16 24.64
C ALA A 48 30.62 21.96 23.12
N ASN A 49 30.24 22.99 22.36
CA ASN A 49 30.09 22.89 20.90
C ASN A 49 31.45 22.71 20.23
N GLU A 50 32.46 23.47 20.65
CA GLU A 50 33.84 23.32 20.15
C GLU A 50 34.42 21.92 20.44
N ALA A 51 34.15 21.38 21.63
CA ALA A 51 34.61 20.04 22.00
C ALA A 51 33.94 18.93 21.16
N ASP A 52 32.64 19.07 20.91
CA ASP A 52 31.88 18.14 20.08
C ASP A 52 32.29 18.22 18.60
N ASP A 53 32.50 19.43 18.08
CA ASP A 53 32.93 19.64 16.69
C ASP A 53 34.35 19.11 16.45
N PHE A 54 35.25 19.24 17.45
CA PHE A 54 36.55 18.60 17.41
C PHE A 54 36.44 17.07 17.29
N LEU A 55 35.66 16.40 18.16
CA LEU A 55 35.50 14.95 18.11
C LEU A 55 34.80 14.46 16.83
N LYS A 56 33.87 15.25 16.28
CA LYS A 56 33.23 14.96 14.98
C LYS A 56 34.24 15.09 13.84
N SER A 57 35.10 16.11 13.86
CA SER A 57 36.12 16.35 12.83
C SER A 57 37.17 15.24 12.77
N GLU A 58 37.54 14.64 13.90
CA GLU A 58 38.44 13.47 13.93
C GLU A 58 37.79 12.19 13.39
N GLY A 59 36.46 12.11 13.32
CA GLY A 59 35.71 11.05 12.64
C GLY A 59 35.82 9.63 13.21
N GLY A 60 36.58 9.41 14.30
CA GLY A 60 36.98 8.08 14.79
C GLY A 60 36.36 7.60 16.10
N TRP A 61 35.55 8.43 16.77
CA TRP A 61 35.10 8.19 18.15
C TRP A 61 33.64 7.71 18.24
N THR A 62 33.32 6.92 19.27
CA THR A 62 31.95 6.48 19.59
C THR A 62 31.72 6.62 21.09
N LEU A 63 30.66 7.32 21.46
CA LEU A 63 30.25 7.50 22.86
C LEU A 63 29.96 6.12 23.47
N LYS A 64 30.63 5.82 24.60
CA LYS A 64 30.49 4.57 25.33
C LYS A 64 29.57 4.72 26.54
N SER A 65 29.76 5.79 27.30
CA SER A 65 29.03 6.04 28.54
C SER A 65 29.13 7.51 28.92
N ARG A 66 28.12 7.98 29.64
CA ARG A 66 28.05 9.31 30.24
C ARG A 66 27.86 9.15 31.74
N ASN A 67 28.67 9.86 32.51
CA ASN A 67 28.61 9.85 33.96
C ASN A 67 28.43 11.30 34.44
N GLU A 68 27.51 11.51 35.38
CA GLU A 68 27.35 12.80 36.07
C GLU A 68 27.80 12.63 37.52
N THR A 69 28.67 13.51 37.97
CA THR A 69 29.13 13.56 39.36
C THR A 69 29.02 14.99 39.89
N SER A 70 29.27 15.19 41.19
CA SER A 70 29.33 16.52 41.80
C SER A 70 30.45 17.42 41.25
N GLU A 71 31.32 16.89 40.38
CA GLU A 71 32.39 17.62 39.69
C GLU A 71 32.00 17.98 38.25
N GLY A 72 30.74 17.74 37.87
CA GLY A 72 30.21 17.94 36.52
C GLY A 72 30.08 16.65 35.70
N ARG A 73 29.82 16.80 34.39
CA ARG A 73 29.53 15.69 33.47
C ARG A 73 30.80 15.17 32.81
N LYS A 74 30.95 13.84 32.70
CA LYS A 74 32.05 13.16 32.00
C LYS A 74 31.50 12.25 30.91
N ASP A 75 31.82 12.54 29.66
CA ASP A 75 31.44 11.77 28.48
C ASP A 75 32.63 10.94 28.00
N PHE A 76 32.51 9.60 28.06
CA PHE A 76 33.58 8.67 27.70
C PHE A 76 33.37 8.15 26.28
N TYR A 77 34.37 8.34 25.43
CA TYR A 77 34.41 7.90 24.04
C TYR A 77 35.44 6.79 23.86
N THR A 78 35.13 5.84 22.98
CA THR A 78 36.06 4.79 22.55
C THR A 78 36.23 4.82 21.04
N CYS A 79 37.41 4.41 20.57
CA CYS A 79 37.66 4.31 19.14
C CYS A 79 36.67 3.33 18.46
N LYS A 80 36.16 3.69 17.27
CA LYS A 80 35.27 2.87 16.43
C LYS A 80 35.84 1.48 16.09
N PHE A 81 37.18 1.33 16.13
CA PHE A 81 37.88 0.06 15.87
C PHE A 81 38.08 -0.81 17.13
N ASN A 82 37.59 -0.39 18.30
CA ASN A 82 37.64 -1.17 19.55
C ASN A 82 36.81 -2.49 19.46
N ARG A 83 35.79 -2.54 18.59
CA ARG A 83 34.87 -3.70 18.45
C ARG A 83 35.26 -4.75 17.38
N ARG A 84 36.45 -4.71 16.76
CA ARG A 84 36.74 -5.70 15.69
C ARG A 84 36.96 -7.11 16.26
N GLN A 85 36.14 -8.03 15.77
CA GLN A 85 36.14 -9.46 16.06
C GLN A 85 37.49 -10.10 15.72
N LEU A 86 37.89 -11.10 16.52
CA LEU A 86 38.92 -12.07 16.17
C LEU A 86 38.43 -12.83 14.93
N ASN A 87 38.86 -12.44 13.73
CA ASN A 87 38.92 -13.39 12.63
C ASN A 87 40.20 -14.20 12.83
N ARG A 88 40.08 -15.52 12.99
CA ARG A 88 41.17 -16.44 13.39
C ARG A 88 42.39 -16.42 12.46
N GLU A 89 42.27 -15.83 11.26
CA GLU A 89 43.32 -15.84 10.23
C GLU A 89 44.12 -14.53 10.12
N ARG A 90 43.71 -13.44 10.78
CA ARG A 90 44.50 -12.18 10.83
C ARG A 90 44.30 -11.48 12.17
N PRO A 91 45.30 -11.42 13.07
CA PRO A 91 45.18 -10.73 14.35
C PRO A 91 45.25 -9.21 14.11
N THR A 92 44.13 -8.56 13.81
CA THR A 92 44.08 -7.09 13.90
C THR A 92 43.88 -6.71 15.36
N ALA A 93 44.91 -6.17 16.00
CA ALA A 93 44.87 -5.73 17.39
C ALA A 93 43.69 -4.77 17.64
N ARG A 94 42.98 -4.96 18.76
CA ARG A 94 41.90 -4.04 19.19
C ARG A 94 42.51 -2.67 19.48
N CYS A 95 41.92 -1.61 18.95
CA CYS A 95 42.31 -0.26 19.35
C CYS A 95 41.79 0.03 20.77
N LEU A 96 42.72 0.26 21.70
CA LEU A 96 42.41 0.53 23.10
C LEU A 96 42.27 2.03 23.40
N ALA A 97 42.41 2.90 22.39
CA ALA A 97 42.26 4.34 22.56
C ALA A 97 40.86 4.73 23.04
N SER A 98 40.83 5.56 24.08
CA SER A 98 39.62 6.16 24.63
C SER A 98 39.91 7.57 25.11
N VAL A 99 38.99 8.48 24.82
CA VAL A 99 39.04 9.87 25.30
C VAL A 99 37.83 10.17 26.17
N CYS A 100 37.93 11.18 27.02
CA CYS A 100 36.90 11.63 27.92
C CYS A 100 36.77 13.15 27.79
N LEU A 101 35.55 13.64 27.58
CA LEU A 101 35.24 15.06 27.75
C LEU A 101 34.72 15.28 29.16
N HIS A 102 35.40 16.11 29.95
CA HIS A 102 34.96 16.53 31.27
C HIS A 102 34.44 17.96 31.19
N PHE A 103 33.13 18.10 31.38
CA PHE A 103 32.41 19.36 31.50
C PHE A 103 32.37 19.72 32.99
N ALA A 104 33.12 20.76 33.39
CA ALA A 104 33.13 21.21 34.78
C ALA A 104 31.79 21.89 35.12
N ASP A 105 31.31 21.72 36.36
CA ASP A 105 30.01 22.30 36.78
C ASP A 105 30.09 23.82 37.02
N ASP A 106 31.28 24.32 37.32
CA ASP A 106 31.57 25.72 37.64
C ASP A 106 32.03 26.55 36.42
N SER A 107 32.06 25.95 35.22
CA SER A 107 32.61 26.59 34.03
C SER A 107 32.03 26.05 32.73
N LEU A 108 32.00 26.88 31.69
CA LEU A 108 31.69 26.43 30.32
C LEU A 108 32.86 25.68 29.67
N ASN A 109 34.03 25.69 30.29
CA ASN A 109 35.22 25.03 29.76
C ASN A 109 35.08 23.50 29.79
N VAL A 110 35.52 22.87 28.71
CA VAL A 110 35.51 21.40 28.57
C VAL A 110 36.94 20.90 28.47
N THR A 111 37.32 19.97 29.33
CA THR A 111 38.65 19.36 29.33
C THR A 111 38.61 18.02 28.59
N LEU A 112 39.46 17.87 27.57
CA LEU A 112 39.66 16.61 26.86
C LEU A 112 40.78 15.83 27.52
N LEU A 113 40.46 14.60 27.92
CA LEU A 113 41.38 13.69 28.55
C LEU A 113 41.56 12.43 27.68
N SER A 114 42.77 11.90 27.58
CA SER A 114 43.08 10.68 26.83
C SER A 114 43.63 9.60 27.75
N ASN A 115 43.36 8.33 27.44
CA ASN A 115 43.94 7.20 28.15
C ASN A 115 45.38 6.85 27.72
N GLY A 116 46.02 7.69 26.90
CA GLY A 116 47.42 7.54 26.49
C GLY A 116 47.71 6.41 25.50
N ALA A 117 46.69 5.67 25.03
CA ALA A 117 46.91 4.60 24.06
C ALA A 117 47.11 5.16 22.63
N LEU A 118 48.09 4.61 21.91
CA LEU A 118 48.42 5.02 20.54
C LEU A 118 47.22 4.88 19.59
N TYR A 119 46.88 5.99 18.92
CA TYR A 119 45.80 6.09 17.95
C TYR A 119 46.39 6.09 16.52
N MET A 120 46.48 4.92 15.90
CA MET A 120 46.98 4.77 14.51
C MET A 120 46.03 3.90 13.69
N HIS A 121 45.47 4.45 12.61
CA HIS A 121 44.51 3.77 11.72
C HIS A 121 44.83 3.89 10.23
N ASP A 122 46.07 4.26 9.89
CA ASP A 122 46.52 4.43 8.51
C ASP A 122 46.19 3.19 7.68
N GLY A 123 45.37 3.37 6.64
CA GLY A 123 45.07 2.35 5.63
C GLY A 123 43.94 1.36 5.95
N LEU A 124 43.09 1.56 6.96
CA LEU A 124 41.92 0.69 7.16
C LEU A 124 40.75 1.09 6.23
N PRO A 125 40.20 0.18 5.40
CA PRO A 125 39.13 0.52 4.45
C PRO A 125 37.89 1.09 5.15
N THR A 126 37.42 2.25 4.67
CA THR A 126 36.16 2.93 5.03
C THR A 126 34.94 2.31 4.34
N ASP A 127 35.03 1.00 4.03
CA ASP A 127 34.22 0.28 3.04
C ASP A 127 32.78 -0.04 3.52
N ARG A 128 32.11 0.97 4.08
CA ARG A 128 30.75 0.92 4.60
C ARG A 128 29.82 1.71 3.69
N GLY A 129 29.16 1.00 2.77
CA GLY A 129 28.08 1.57 1.96
C GLY A 129 28.20 1.22 0.48
N LEU A 130 27.36 1.89 -0.32
CA LEU A 130 27.55 1.99 -1.76
C LEU A 130 28.66 3.01 -2.06
N SER A 131 29.41 2.85 -3.15
CA SER A 131 30.30 3.90 -3.66
C SER A 131 29.48 5.12 -4.08
N ASP A 132 30.11 6.29 -4.23
CA ASP A 132 29.39 7.50 -4.63
C ASP A 132 28.81 7.39 -6.03
N GLU A 133 29.55 6.76 -6.97
CA GLU A 133 29.06 6.39 -8.30
C GLU A 133 27.83 5.46 -8.24
N GLN A 134 27.85 4.46 -7.35
CA GLN A 134 26.69 3.59 -7.14
C GLN A 134 25.50 4.34 -6.54
N LYS A 135 25.73 5.28 -5.60
CA LYS A 135 24.66 6.07 -4.99
C LYS A 135 23.98 6.96 -6.02
N GLU A 136 24.77 7.67 -6.83
CA GLU A 136 24.28 8.54 -7.90
C GLU A 136 23.43 7.74 -8.89
N SER A 137 23.98 6.67 -9.45
CA SER A 137 23.23 5.86 -10.41
C SER A 137 22.00 5.17 -9.79
N VAL A 138 22.08 4.66 -8.55
CA VAL A 138 20.89 4.14 -7.86
C VAL A 138 19.86 5.24 -7.63
N GLY A 139 20.28 6.46 -7.33
CA GLY A 139 19.43 7.64 -7.23
C GLY A 139 18.68 7.94 -8.53
N ASP A 140 19.39 7.94 -9.65
CA ASP A 140 18.79 8.15 -10.98
C ASP A 140 17.81 7.04 -11.36
N ILE A 141 18.18 5.78 -11.13
CA ILE A 141 17.31 4.62 -11.38
C ILE A 141 16.06 4.68 -10.49
N PHE A 142 16.22 5.12 -9.25
CA PHE A 142 15.09 5.29 -8.33
C PHE A 142 14.18 6.44 -8.77
N ALA A 143 14.75 7.55 -9.23
CA ALA A 143 14.02 8.68 -9.78
C ALA A 143 13.23 8.30 -11.04
N SER A 144 13.75 7.39 -11.86
CA SER A 144 13.05 6.83 -13.03
C SER A 144 11.96 5.80 -12.67
N GLY A 145 11.64 5.62 -11.38
CA GLY A 145 10.57 4.73 -10.92
C GLY A 145 11.01 3.28 -10.66
N ILE A 146 12.25 2.89 -10.97
CA ILE A 146 12.72 1.53 -10.74
C ILE A 146 13.20 1.40 -9.31
N GLN A 147 12.36 0.84 -8.44
CA GLN A 147 12.67 0.76 -6.99
C GLN A 147 12.91 -0.67 -6.48
N ARG A 148 12.68 -1.68 -7.32
CA ARG A 148 12.85 -3.09 -6.91
C ARG A 148 14.34 -3.44 -6.92
N PRO A 149 14.91 -3.97 -5.83
CA PRO A 149 16.35 -4.22 -5.75
C PRO A 149 16.92 -5.04 -6.92
N LYS A 150 16.20 -6.08 -7.38
CA LYS A 150 16.62 -6.89 -8.53
C LYS A 150 16.64 -6.09 -9.85
N LEU A 151 15.66 -5.23 -10.08
CA LEU A 151 15.61 -4.40 -11.29
C LEU A 151 16.68 -3.31 -11.26
N VAL A 152 16.92 -2.73 -10.08
CA VAL A 152 18.01 -1.77 -9.88
C VAL A 152 19.37 -2.43 -10.17
N LEU A 153 19.60 -3.66 -9.68
CA LEU A 153 20.83 -4.42 -10.01
C LEU A 153 20.97 -4.68 -11.51
N ASN A 154 19.89 -5.09 -12.18
CA ASN A 154 19.90 -5.29 -13.63
C ASN A 154 20.26 -4.00 -14.39
N GLU A 155 19.72 -2.87 -13.94
CA GLU A 155 19.98 -1.57 -14.57
C GLU A 155 21.40 -1.07 -14.28
N LEU A 156 21.93 -1.29 -13.07
CA LEU A 156 23.35 -1.03 -12.76
C LEU A 156 24.26 -1.86 -13.67
N ARG A 157 23.95 -3.14 -13.87
CA ARG A 157 24.68 -4.02 -14.79
C ARG A 157 24.63 -3.49 -16.23
N ARG A 158 23.46 -3.03 -16.69
CA ARG A 158 23.28 -2.42 -18.02
C ARG A 158 24.11 -1.16 -18.20
N ARG A 159 24.27 -0.37 -17.13
CA ARG A 159 25.10 0.84 -17.08
C ARG A 159 26.61 0.56 -16.90
N GLY A 160 27.02 -0.71 -16.79
CA GLY A 160 28.42 -1.09 -16.57
C GLY A 160 28.94 -0.79 -15.17
N ILE A 161 28.06 -0.50 -14.21
CA ILE A 161 28.44 -0.17 -12.83
C ILE A 161 28.55 -1.45 -12.01
N PRO A 162 29.63 -1.66 -11.23
CA PRO A 162 29.79 -2.84 -10.39
C PRO A 162 28.61 -3.07 -9.44
N GLU A 163 28.09 -4.30 -9.41
CA GLU A 163 26.94 -4.63 -8.56
C GLU A 163 27.29 -4.58 -7.07
N PRO A 164 26.56 -3.78 -6.26
CA PRO A 164 26.74 -3.80 -4.82
C PRO A 164 26.11 -5.04 -4.19
N LYS A 165 26.56 -5.38 -2.96
CA LYS A 165 25.85 -6.37 -2.15
C LYS A 165 24.37 -5.97 -1.99
N ILE A 166 23.46 -6.91 -2.27
CA ILE A 166 22.01 -6.66 -2.25
C ILE A 166 21.51 -6.09 -0.91
N THR A 167 22.16 -6.45 0.20
CA THR A 167 21.84 -5.90 1.54
C THR A 167 22.15 -4.41 1.64
N ARG A 168 23.28 -3.95 1.07
CA ARG A 168 23.66 -2.52 1.01
C ARG A 168 22.72 -1.74 0.10
N LEU A 169 22.39 -2.31 -1.06
CA LEU A 169 21.42 -1.71 -1.97
C LEU A 169 20.04 -1.57 -1.32
N LYS A 170 19.55 -2.63 -0.66
CA LYS A 170 18.28 -2.58 0.08
C LYS A 170 18.28 -1.48 1.13
N ALA A 171 19.35 -1.34 1.91
CA ALA A 171 19.46 -0.29 2.92
C ALA A 171 19.41 1.12 2.30
N TYR A 172 20.14 1.34 1.20
CA TYR A 172 20.14 2.63 0.51
C TYR A 172 18.78 2.95 -0.15
N LEU A 173 18.14 1.97 -0.79
CA LEU A 173 16.78 2.13 -1.33
C LEU A 173 15.76 2.42 -0.22
N THR A 174 15.90 1.82 0.96
CA THR A 174 15.06 2.15 2.12
C THR A 174 15.23 3.62 2.52
N ALA A 175 16.47 4.14 2.55
CA ALA A 175 16.72 5.55 2.84
C ALA A 175 16.11 6.48 1.77
N LEU A 176 16.24 6.13 0.48
CA LEU A 176 15.61 6.88 -0.62
C LEU A 176 14.08 6.87 -0.52
N ARG A 177 13.46 5.74 -0.19
CA ARG A 177 12.02 5.63 0.05
C ARG A 177 11.59 6.44 1.27
N GLN A 178 12.36 6.43 2.36
CA GLN A 178 12.07 7.26 3.53
C GLN A 178 12.13 8.74 3.18
N LYS A 179 13.09 9.16 2.36
CA LYS A 179 13.19 10.54 1.88
C LYS A 179 12.03 10.93 0.96
N LYS A 180 11.59 10.04 0.07
CA LYS A 180 10.52 10.32 -0.91
C LYS A 180 9.11 10.19 -0.32
N TYR A 181 8.88 9.18 0.51
CA TYR A 181 7.55 8.77 0.97
C TYR A 181 7.32 8.93 2.48
N GLY A 182 8.34 9.32 3.25
CA GLY A 182 8.29 9.41 4.70
C GLY A 182 8.62 8.11 5.43
N SER A 183 8.53 8.12 6.77
CA SER A 183 8.84 6.95 7.60
C SER A 183 8.00 5.72 7.23
N SER A 184 8.61 4.54 7.22
CA SER A 184 7.90 3.27 7.03
C SER A 184 7.21 2.78 8.31
N ARG A 185 7.58 3.34 9.46
CA ARG A 185 6.95 3.11 10.75
C ARG A 185 6.19 4.37 11.10
N ALA A 186 4.88 4.34 10.93
CA ALA A 186 3.99 5.32 11.51
C ALA A 186 3.09 4.58 12.49
N THR A 187 3.02 5.08 13.72
CA THR A 187 2.00 4.67 14.68
C THR A 187 0.63 5.14 14.19
N PHE A 188 -0.43 4.56 14.74
CA PHE A 188 -1.79 4.99 14.47
C PHE A 188 -2.01 6.48 14.78
N GLY A 189 -1.47 6.95 15.92
CA GLY A 189 -1.53 8.35 16.32
C GLY A 189 -0.78 9.29 15.38
N GLU A 190 0.37 8.88 14.84
CA GLU A 190 1.09 9.66 13.82
C GLU A 190 0.29 9.75 12.51
N LEU A 191 -0.36 8.66 12.09
CA LEU A 191 -1.21 8.68 10.90
C LEU A 191 -2.46 9.55 11.12
N TYR A 192 -3.08 9.48 12.31
CA TYR A 192 -4.19 10.33 12.68
C TYR A 192 -3.80 11.82 12.64
N GLN A 193 -2.69 12.18 13.29
CA GLN A 193 -2.19 13.56 13.29
C GLN A 193 -1.87 14.04 11.86
N TRP A 194 -1.26 13.19 11.03
CA TRP A 194 -0.99 13.48 9.63
C TRP A 194 -2.26 13.79 8.83
N CYS A 195 -3.37 13.10 9.10
CA CYS A 195 -4.67 13.37 8.50
C CYS A 195 -5.26 14.70 8.98
N ILE A 196 -5.19 15.00 10.28
CA ILE A 196 -5.69 16.25 10.87
C ILE A 196 -4.98 17.46 10.26
N GLU A 197 -3.67 17.39 10.09
CA GLU A 197 -2.87 18.44 9.42
C GLU A 197 -3.28 18.69 7.96
N ARG A 198 -4.02 17.77 7.34
CA ARG A 198 -4.42 17.79 5.92
C ARG A 198 -5.93 17.77 5.73
N SER A 199 -6.71 17.97 6.79
CA SER A 199 -8.18 17.98 6.71
C SER A 199 -8.77 19.32 6.32
N GLU A 200 -8.00 20.41 6.46
CA GLU A 200 -8.41 21.73 6.00
C GLU A 200 -8.48 21.74 4.46
N ILE A 201 -9.58 22.29 3.94
CA ILE A 201 -9.80 22.37 2.50
C ILE A 201 -8.97 23.56 1.94
N PRO A 202 -7.94 23.33 1.12
CA PRO A 202 -7.05 24.38 0.61
C PRO A 202 -7.79 25.32 -0.34
N GLU A 203 -7.29 26.54 -0.54
CA GLU A 203 -7.84 27.46 -1.55
C GLU A 203 -7.65 26.90 -2.97
N ASP A 204 -6.45 26.40 -3.27
CA ASP A 204 -6.05 25.80 -4.55
C ASP A 204 -6.95 24.60 -4.91
N MET A 205 -7.44 24.60 -6.16
CA MET A 205 -8.35 23.58 -6.70
C MET A 205 -7.71 22.20 -6.86
N ASP A 206 -6.39 22.16 -7.04
CA ASP A 206 -5.60 20.97 -7.34
C ASP A 206 -4.80 20.47 -6.12
N MET A 207 -4.83 21.19 -5.00
CA MET A 207 -4.18 20.77 -3.77
C MET A 207 -5.00 19.70 -3.04
N PRO A 208 -4.40 18.54 -2.71
CA PRO A 208 -5.10 17.48 -1.99
C PRO A 208 -5.45 17.83 -0.55
N PHE A 209 -6.58 17.29 -0.10
CA PHE A 209 -6.96 17.26 1.31
C PHE A 209 -7.61 15.93 1.67
N VAL A 210 -7.81 15.72 2.97
CA VAL A 210 -8.23 14.46 3.55
C VAL A 210 -9.51 14.61 4.37
N GLN A 211 -10.34 13.58 4.37
CA GLN A 211 -11.42 13.39 5.34
C GLN A 211 -11.21 12.03 6.02
N GLN A 212 -11.45 11.95 7.32
CA GLN A 212 -11.09 10.75 8.07
C GLN A 212 -12.03 10.42 9.23
N ILE A 213 -12.15 9.12 9.50
CA ILE A 213 -12.72 8.56 10.72
C ILE A 213 -11.78 7.48 11.25
N PHE A 214 -11.45 7.61 12.54
CA PHE A 214 -10.63 6.66 13.29
C PHE A 214 -11.51 6.16 14.43
N ASP A 215 -11.85 4.88 14.42
CA ASP A 215 -12.71 4.25 15.41
C ASP A 215 -11.86 3.32 16.28
N GLU A 216 -11.68 3.72 17.54
CA GLU A 216 -10.92 2.99 18.56
C GLU A 216 -11.83 2.14 19.47
N SER A 217 -13.14 2.09 19.21
CA SER A 217 -14.10 1.39 20.07
C SER A 217 -14.09 -0.14 19.93
N GLU A 218 -13.39 -0.67 18.93
CA GLU A 218 -13.25 -2.11 18.67
C GLU A 218 -11.84 -2.62 19.03
N ASP A 219 -11.71 -3.93 19.27
CA ASP A 219 -10.43 -4.61 19.56
C ASP A 219 -9.36 -4.36 18.49
N THR A 220 -9.77 -4.07 17.26
CA THR A 220 -8.90 -3.60 16.18
C THR A 220 -9.36 -2.22 15.70
N PRO A 221 -8.51 -1.19 15.74
CA PRO A 221 -8.92 0.14 15.36
C PRO A 221 -9.24 0.21 13.87
N LYS A 222 -10.43 0.72 13.53
CA LYS A 222 -10.87 0.90 12.15
C LYS A 222 -10.48 2.27 11.65
N ILE A 223 -10.03 2.31 10.40
CA ILE A 223 -9.56 3.54 9.76
C ILE A 223 -10.29 3.70 8.45
N ARG A 224 -10.79 4.91 8.22
CA ARG A 224 -11.33 5.35 6.93
C ARG A 224 -10.68 6.69 6.61
N ILE A 225 -9.94 6.74 5.52
CA ILE A 225 -9.26 7.96 5.06
C ILE A 225 -9.61 8.17 3.60
N LEU A 226 -10.25 9.29 3.27
CA LEU A 226 -10.59 9.69 1.91
C LEU A 226 -9.69 10.84 1.47
N PHE A 227 -9.12 10.72 0.27
CA PHE A 227 -8.23 11.69 -0.36
C PHE A 227 -8.92 12.26 -1.60
N THR A 228 -8.92 13.57 -1.76
CA THR A 228 -9.53 14.25 -2.92
C THR A 228 -8.96 15.66 -3.10
N THR A 229 -9.43 16.36 -4.14
CA THR A 229 -9.21 17.78 -4.40
C THR A 229 -10.55 18.45 -4.71
N LYS A 230 -10.63 19.78 -4.65
CA LYS A 230 -11.87 20.49 -5.01
C LYS A 230 -12.29 20.21 -6.45
N ARG A 231 -11.31 20.14 -7.36
CA ARG A 231 -11.59 19.88 -8.78
C ARG A 231 -12.14 18.47 -9.01
N LEU A 232 -11.62 17.45 -8.33
CA LEU A 232 -12.19 16.11 -8.46
C LEU A 232 -13.62 16.05 -7.93
N ILE A 233 -13.93 16.74 -6.82
CA ILE A 233 -15.31 16.85 -6.33
C ILE A 233 -16.21 17.63 -7.31
N SER A 234 -15.71 18.64 -8.02
CA SER A 234 -16.51 19.38 -9.01
C SER A 234 -17.08 18.53 -10.15
N LEU A 235 -16.49 17.37 -10.42
CA LEU A 235 -16.98 16.42 -11.42
C LEU A 235 -18.36 15.83 -11.05
N THR A 236 -18.74 15.87 -9.78
CA THR A 236 -20.08 15.48 -9.32
C THR A 236 -21.19 16.34 -9.95
N SER A 237 -20.88 17.56 -10.38
CA SER A 237 -21.84 18.44 -11.08
C SER A 237 -22.12 18.01 -12.53
N LEU A 238 -21.32 17.10 -13.09
CA LEU A 238 -21.37 16.71 -14.51
C LEU A 238 -21.99 15.33 -14.73
N THR A 239 -22.40 14.63 -13.67
CA THR A 239 -22.80 13.23 -13.74
C THR A 239 -23.96 12.90 -12.83
N SER A 240 -24.73 11.88 -13.23
CA SER A 240 -25.72 11.20 -12.41
C SER A 240 -25.35 9.74 -12.12
N ASN A 241 -24.20 9.27 -12.62
CA ASN A 241 -23.70 7.93 -12.36
C ASN A 241 -22.49 7.95 -11.42
N MET A 242 -22.33 6.86 -10.69
CA MET A 242 -21.18 6.62 -9.84
C MET A 242 -20.66 5.21 -10.04
N HIS A 243 -19.35 5.08 -9.99
CA HIS A 243 -18.62 3.84 -10.05
C HIS A 243 -17.78 3.71 -8.79
N THR A 244 -17.74 2.51 -8.21
CA THR A 244 -16.84 2.23 -7.09
C THR A 244 -16.29 0.80 -7.20
N ASP A 245 -15.02 0.64 -6.88
CA ASP A 245 -14.35 -0.65 -6.84
C ASP A 245 -13.15 -0.59 -5.88
N ALA A 246 -12.91 -1.71 -5.22
CA ALA A 246 -11.83 -1.86 -4.27
C ALA A 246 -10.61 -2.49 -4.93
N THR A 247 -9.44 -2.01 -4.54
CA THR A 247 -8.19 -2.49 -5.09
C THR A 247 -7.18 -2.80 -4.00
N TYR A 248 -6.50 -3.93 -4.17
CA TYR A 248 -5.60 -4.49 -3.16
C TYR A 248 -4.15 -4.52 -3.63
N LYS A 249 -3.27 -5.00 -2.73
CA LYS A 249 -1.83 -5.16 -2.96
C LYS A 249 -1.11 -3.81 -3.16
N LEU A 250 -1.63 -2.75 -2.56
CA LEU A 250 -1.03 -1.40 -2.56
C LEU A 250 -0.34 -1.05 -1.24
N ASN A 251 -0.83 -1.56 -0.11
CA ASN A 251 -0.24 -1.33 1.20
C ASN A 251 0.13 -2.62 1.95
N TRP A 252 1.01 -2.52 2.95
CA TRP A 252 1.53 -3.66 3.73
C TRP A 252 0.47 -4.32 4.60
N ASN A 253 -0.44 -3.52 5.15
CA ASN A 253 -1.53 -3.98 6.00
C ASN A 253 -2.60 -4.77 5.22
N GLY A 254 -2.59 -4.70 3.89
CA GLY A 254 -3.59 -5.34 3.06
C GLY A 254 -4.93 -4.61 3.04
N TYR A 255 -4.97 -3.38 3.57
CA TYR A 255 -6.17 -2.55 3.60
C TYR A 255 -6.68 -2.30 2.19
N PRO A 256 -8.00 -2.47 1.96
CA PRO A 256 -8.62 -2.07 0.71
C PRO A 256 -8.35 -0.60 0.40
N VAL A 257 -8.10 -0.34 -0.88
CA VAL A 257 -8.05 1.02 -1.42
C VAL A 257 -9.20 1.17 -2.39
N ILE A 258 -10.20 1.97 -2.03
CA ILE A 258 -11.43 2.13 -2.80
C ILE A 258 -11.28 3.34 -3.71
N VAL A 259 -11.49 3.14 -5.01
CA VAL A 259 -11.55 4.21 -6.00
C VAL A 259 -13.02 4.49 -6.29
N THR A 260 -13.44 5.75 -6.21
CA THR A 260 -14.81 6.16 -6.54
C THR A 260 -14.78 7.31 -7.53
N GLY A 261 -15.66 7.26 -8.53
CA GLY A 261 -15.73 8.23 -9.61
C GLY A 261 -16.96 8.04 -10.48
N CYS A 262 -16.92 8.49 -11.72
CA CYS A 262 -17.97 8.30 -12.70
C CYS A 262 -17.38 8.00 -14.09
N THR A 263 -18.24 7.63 -15.03
CA THR A 263 -17.90 7.60 -16.45
C THR A 263 -18.67 8.67 -17.21
N ASP A 264 -18.00 9.26 -18.20
CA ASP A 264 -18.63 10.20 -19.13
C ASP A 264 -19.27 9.46 -20.32
N LYS A 265 -19.85 10.20 -21.28
CA LYS A 265 -20.54 9.59 -22.43
C LYS A 265 -19.59 8.97 -23.46
N SER A 266 -18.29 9.21 -23.37
CA SER A 266 -17.25 8.50 -24.12
C SER A 266 -16.82 7.18 -23.46
N GLY A 267 -17.30 6.90 -22.24
CA GLY A 267 -16.89 5.75 -21.43
C GLY A 267 -15.58 5.97 -20.68
N ARG A 268 -15.07 7.21 -20.62
CA ARG A 268 -13.84 7.55 -19.89
C ARG A 268 -14.14 7.70 -18.40
N PHE A 269 -13.23 7.20 -17.56
CA PHE A 269 -13.36 7.29 -16.10
C PHE A 269 -12.83 8.62 -15.53
N HIS A 270 -13.60 9.17 -14.61
CA HIS A 270 -13.35 10.44 -13.93
C HIS A 270 -13.45 10.21 -12.40
N PRO A 271 -12.31 10.08 -11.70
CA PRO A 271 -12.28 9.82 -10.27
C PRO A 271 -12.75 11.05 -9.47
N PHE A 272 -13.51 10.80 -8.40
CA PHE A 272 -13.81 11.81 -7.38
C PHE A 272 -12.82 11.72 -6.23
N CYS A 273 -12.45 10.51 -5.84
CA CYS A 273 -11.58 10.29 -4.68
C CYS A 273 -10.91 8.93 -4.71
N LEU A 274 -9.90 8.81 -3.85
CA LEU A 274 -9.27 7.56 -3.43
C LEU A 274 -9.52 7.41 -1.92
N ALA A 275 -9.81 6.21 -1.42
CA ALA A 275 -9.97 5.98 0.01
C ALA A 275 -9.17 4.76 0.48
N ILE A 276 -8.65 4.82 1.70
CA ILE A 276 -8.05 3.68 2.41
C ILE A 276 -8.99 3.31 3.53
N THR A 277 -9.44 2.06 3.56
CA THR A 277 -10.33 1.54 4.60
C THR A 277 -9.76 0.26 5.18
N THR A 278 -10.04 -0.01 6.46
CA THR A 278 -9.63 -1.29 7.09
C THR A 278 -10.45 -2.47 6.58
N ALA A 279 -11.66 -2.23 6.08
CA ALA A 279 -12.59 -3.23 5.56
C ALA A 279 -13.47 -2.66 4.43
N GLU A 280 -14.33 -3.51 3.87
CA GLU A 280 -15.30 -3.19 2.81
C GLU A 280 -16.74 -3.44 3.31
N THR A 281 -17.04 -2.95 4.51
CA THR A 281 -18.37 -3.03 5.09
C THR A 281 -19.28 -1.93 4.55
N GLU A 282 -20.58 -2.07 4.80
CA GLU A 282 -21.57 -1.02 4.52
C GLU A 282 -21.15 0.34 5.09
N THR A 283 -20.64 0.36 6.32
CA THR A 283 -20.19 1.60 6.97
C THR A 283 -18.97 2.24 6.30
N ASP A 284 -18.10 1.42 5.69
CA ASP A 284 -16.92 1.91 4.96
C ASP A 284 -17.32 2.59 3.64
N PHE A 285 -18.24 1.96 2.89
CA PHE A 285 -18.80 2.57 1.68
C PHE A 285 -19.67 3.79 1.99
N ALA A 286 -20.53 3.71 3.01
CA ALA A 286 -21.36 4.82 3.45
C ALA A 286 -20.52 6.05 3.81
N PHE A 287 -19.40 5.87 4.52
CA PHE A 287 -18.46 6.96 4.79
C PHE A 287 -18.00 7.66 3.51
N ILE A 288 -17.52 6.90 2.52
CA ILE A 288 -17.01 7.47 1.26
C ILE A 288 -18.12 8.26 0.55
N PHE A 289 -19.30 7.68 0.42
CA PHE A 289 -20.44 8.30 -0.27
C PHE A 289 -20.98 9.54 0.45
N LEU A 290 -21.13 9.47 1.78
CA LEU A 290 -21.55 10.61 2.60
C LEU A 290 -20.53 11.74 2.54
N THR A 291 -19.23 11.42 2.57
CA THR A 291 -18.17 12.42 2.41
C THR A 291 -18.25 13.11 1.06
N ILE A 292 -18.41 12.37 -0.04
CA ILE A 292 -18.58 12.96 -1.38
C ILE A 292 -19.82 13.88 -1.43
N LYS A 293 -20.96 13.43 -0.88
CA LYS A 293 -22.20 14.21 -0.83
C LYS A 293 -22.04 15.50 -0.02
N SER A 294 -21.40 15.40 1.15
CA SER A 294 -21.10 16.53 2.02
C SER A 294 -20.18 17.54 1.32
N LEU A 295 -19.10 17.07 0.70
CA LEU A 295 -18.17 17.93 -0.02
C LEU A 295 -18.80 18.58 -1.25
N ALA A 296 -19.64 17.88 -2.01
CA ALA A 296 -20.38 18.47 -3.12
C ALA A 296 -21.32 19.60 -2.65
N THR A 297 -21.98 19.41 -1.50
CA THR A 297 -22.81 20.44 -0.88
C THR A 297 -21.96 21.62 -0.41
N GLN A 298 -20.87 21.36 0.31
CA GLN A 298 -20.01 22.39 0.90
C GLN A 298 -19.27 23.21 -0.16
N LEU A 299 -18.75 22.57 -1.21
CA LEU A 299 -17.89 23.21 -2.21
C LEU A 299 -18.66 23.80 -3.39
N LEU A 300 -19.80 23.21 -3.76
CA LEU A 300 -20.53 23.55 -4.99
C LEU A 300 -21.97 23.99 -4.73
N ASN A 301 -22.43 23.95 -3.47
CA ASN A 301 -23.85 24.10 -3.12
C ASN A 301 -24.75 23.13 -3.91
N LEU A 302 -24.22 21.93 -4.19
CA LEU A 302 -24.88 20.90 -5.00
C LEU A 302 -25.45 19.79 -4.11
N GLN A 303 -26.75 19.55 -4.21
CA GLN A 303 -27.39 18.36 -3.65
C GLN A 303 -27.12 17.15 -4.56
N PHE A 304 -25.91 16.63 -4.48
CA PHE A 304 -25.51 15.50 -5.33
C PHE A 304 -26.25 14.22 -4.92
N ASN A 305 -27.03 13.66 -5.85
CA ASN A 305 -27.79 12.42 -5.67
C ASN A 305 -27.75 11.58 -6.96
N PRO A 306 -26.68 10.79 -7.18
CA PRO A 306 -26.57 9.91 -8.35
C PRO A 306 -27.71 8.89 -8.39
N SER A 307 -28.23 8.64 -9.59
CA SER A 307 -29.33 7.68 -9.83
C SER A 307 -28.84 6.30 -10.28
N ILE A 308 -27.54 6.16 -10.58
CA ILE A 308 -26.95 4.93 -11.10
C ILE A 308 -25.65 4.62 -10.35
N LEU A 309 -25.51 3.36 -9.94
CA LEU A 309 -24.32 2.84 -9.29
C LEU A 309 -23.79 1.62 -10.04
N VAL A 310 -22.58 1.73 -10.59
CA VAL A 310 -21.87 0.65 -11.27
C VAL A 310 -20.79 0.09 -10.33
N ALA A 311 -20.95 -1.15 -9.90
CA ALA A 311 -20.00 -1.79 -8.99
C ALA A 311 -20.14 -3.32 -9.00
N ASP A 312 -19.34 -4.00 -8.19
CA ASP A 312 -19.31 -5.46 -8.07
C ASP A 312 -20.58 -6.02 -7.42
N CYS A 313 -20.81 -7.33 -7.47
CA CYS A 313 -21.98 -7.96 -6.83
C CYS A 313 -21.79 -8.07 -5.30
N ALA A 314 -21.77 -6.94 -4.61
CA ALA A 314 -21.58 -6.86 -3.16
C ALA A 314 -22.64 -5.96 -2.50
N ASP A 315 -23.43 -6.56 -1.59
CA ASP A 315 -24.54 -5.90 -0.89
C ASP A 315 -24.05 -4.72 -0.04
N ALA A 316 -22.86 -4.83 0.57
CA ALA A 316 -22.25 -3.76 1.36
C ALA A 316 -22.13 -2.44 0.58
N ILE A 317 -21.83 -2.51 -0.72
CA ILE A 317 -21.72 -1.32 -1.57
C ILE A 317 -23.09 -0.71 -1.80
N ALA A 318 -24.09 -1.54 -2.13
CA ALA A 318 -25.46 -1.08 -2.39
C ALA A 318 -26.08 -0.45 -1.15
N ASN A 319 -25.95 -1.11 0.01
CA ASN A 319 -26.45 -0.59 1.27
C ASN A 319 -25.74 0.70 1.68
N GLY A 320 -24.41 0.77 1.50
CA GLY A 320 -23.65 1.98 1.80
C GLY A 320 -24.10 3.17 0.93
N PHE A 321 -24.41 2.91 -0.34
CA PHE A 321 -24.93 3.92 -1.26
C PHE A 321 -26.33 4.38 -0.87
N SER A 322 -27.24 3.45 -0.60
CA SER A 322 -28.59 3.71 -0.10
C SER A 322 -28.59 4.59 1.16
N SER A 323 -27.70 4.29 2.10
CA SER A 323 -27.54 5.03 3.35
C SER A 323 -27.05 6.47 3.14
N ALA A 324 -26.30 6.73 2.06
CA ALA A 324 -25.77 8.06 1.75
C ALA A 324 -26.68 8.90 0.85
N PHE A 325 -27.33 8.27 -0.13
CA PHE A 325 -28.08 8.91 -1.22
C PHE A 325 -29.57 8.60 -1.15
N SER A 326 -30.10 7.86 -2.13
CA SER A 326 -31.49 7.39 -2.19
C SER A 326 -31.53 5.88 -2.31
N ASN A 327 -32.63 5.27 -1.84
CA ASN A 327 -32.95 3.87 -2.10
C ASN A 327 -33.46 3.65 -3.54
N ASP A 328 -33.89 4.73 -4.20
CA ASP A 328 -34.33 4.71 -5.60
C ASP A 328 -33.13 5.01 -6.49
N PHE A 329 -32.43 3.95 -6.92
CA PHE A 329 -31.31 4.01 -7.86
C PHE A 329 -31.22 2.70 -8.64
N ILE A 330 -30.58 2.76 -9.81
CA ILE A 330 -30.30 1.59 -10.64
C ILE A 330 -28.93 1.03 -10.26
N ARG A 331 -28.90 -0.21 -9.76
CA ARG A 331 -27.67 -0.95 -9.44
C ARG A 331 -27.21 -1.73 -10.67
N VAL A 332 -26.17 -1.24 -11.33
CA VAL A 332 -25.48 -1.97 -12.38
C VAL A 332 -24.41 -2.87 -11.74
N ASN A 333 -24.53 -4.17 -11.94
CA ASN A 333 -23.56 -5.16 -11.51
C ASN A 333 -22.52 -5.35 -12.61
N CYS A 334 -21.24 -5.13 -12.30
CA CYS A 334 -20.17 -5.19 -13.29
C CYS A 334 -20.16 -6.53 -14.03
N TRP A 335 -20.41 -6.49 -15.35
CA TRP A 335 -20.40 -7.66 -16.21
C TRP A 335 -19.11 -8.48 -16.12
N ALA A 336 -17.94 -7.83 -16.05
CA ALA A 336 -16.66 -8.54 -15.96
C ALA A 336 -16.59 -9.45 -14.72
N HIS A 337 -17.11 -8.98 -13.57
CA HIS A 337 -17.17 -9.76 -12.33
C HIS A 337 -18.22 -10.86 -12.38
N VAL A 338 -19.42 -10.56 -12.88
CA VAL A 338 -20.48 -11.57 -13.09
C VAL A 338 -20.00 -12.68 -14.03
N HIS A 339 -19.48 -12.30 -15.20
CA HIS A 339 -18.95 -13.23 -16.20
C HIS A 339 -17.82 -14.08 -15.61
N CYS A 340 -16.85 -13.49 -14.91
CA CYS A 340 -15.76 -14.24 -14.28
C CYS A 340 -16.27 -15.28 -13.27
N ASN A 341 -17.27 -14.93 -12.47
CA ASN A 341 -17.83 -15.86 -11.49
C ASN A 341 -18.65 -16.98 -12.14
N MET A 342 -19.49 -16.64 -13.12
CA MET A 342 -20.19 -17.65 -13.92
C MET A 342 -19.21 -18.60 -14.62
N GLN A 343 -18.15 -18.08 -15.23
CA GLN A 343 -17.13 -18.90 -15.91
C GLN A 343 -16.45 -19.89 -14.94
N LYS A 344 -16.15 -19.50 -13.70
CA LYS A 344 -15.62 -20.43 -12.68
C LYS A 344 -16.58 -21.57 -12.42
N GLN A 345 -17.88 -21.28 -12.32
CA GLN A 345 -18.89 -22.31 -12.13
C GLN A 345 -19.00 -23.24 -13.34
N LEU A 346 -18.88 -22.70 -14.56
CA LEU A 346 -18.89 -23.52 -15.78
C LEU A 346 -17.73 -24.53 -15.85
N LEU A 347 -16.63 -24.33 -15.10
CA LEU A 347 -15.55 -25.31 -14.99
C LEU A 347 -15.97 -26.60 -14.27
N THR A 348 -17.08 -26.59 -13.53
CA THR A 348 -17.65 -27.80 -12.92
C THR A 348 -18.24 -28.76 -13.96
N ILE A 349 -18.60 -28.26 -15.16
CA ILE A 349 -19.07 -29.04 -16.29
C ILE A 349 -17.87 -29.66 -17.00
N LYS A 350 -17.78 -31.00 -16.99
CA LYS A 350 -16.67 -31.75 -17.61
C LYS A 350 -16.71 -31.72 -19.14
N SER A 351 -17.90 -31.63 -19.72
CA SER A 351 -18.08 -31.59 -21.18
C SER A 351 -17.71 -30.22 -21.71
N GLU A 352 -16.61 -30.15 -22.48
CA GLU A 352 -16.15 -28.91 -23.10
C GLU A 352 -17.17 -28.33 -24.08
N LYS A 353 -17.86 -29.20 -24.83
CA LYS A 353 -18.94 -28.79 -25.74
C LYS A 353 -20.08 -28.11 -24.98
N LEU A 354 -20.54 -28.73 -23.89
CA LEU A 354 -21.63 -28.19 -23.09
C LEU A 354 -21.21 -26.88 -22.42
N ARG A 355 -20.00 -26.84 -21.85
CA ARG A 355 -19.40 -25.63 -21.25
C ARG A 355 -19.36 -24.46 -22.24
N SER A 356 -18.94 -24.71 -23.48
CA SER A 356 -18.87 -23.69 -24.54
C SER A 356 -20.26 -23.18 -24.93
N GLN A 357 -21.27 -24.06 -24.96
CA GLN A 357 -22.67 -23.67 -25.20
C GLN A 357 -23.22 -22.80 -24.06
N PHE A 358 -22.93 -23.15 -22.81
CA PHE A 358 -23.30 -22.33 -21.64
C PHE A 358 -22.68 -20.94 -21.72
N ALA A 359 -21.37 -20.85 -21.99
CA ALA A 359 -20.69 -19.58 -22.12
C ALA A 359 -21.28 -18.72 -23.25
N LEU A 360 -21.62 -19.31 -24.40
CA LEU A 360 -22.25 -18.60 -25.51
C LEU A 360 -23.62 -18.04 -25.13
N ASP A 361 -24.46 -18.84 -24.48
CA ASP A 361 -25.80 -18.40 -24.08
C ASP A 361 -25.71 -17.30 -23.01
N ILE A 362 -24.80 -17.42 -22.02
CA ILE A 362 -24.54 -16.38 -21.00
C ILE A 362 -24.08 -15.07 -21.65
N ASN A 363 -23.17 -15.12 -22.63
CA ASN A 363 -22.77 -13.94 -23.40
C ASN A 363 -23.94 -13.35 -24.20
N THR A 364 -24.88 -14.17 -24.65
CA THR A 364 -26.07 -13.71 -25.37
C THR A 364 -27.05 -12.98 -24.45
N LEU A 365 -27.23 -13.47 -23.21
CA LEU A 365 -28.04 -12.80 -22.20
C LEU A 365 -27.56 -11.37 -21.92
N GLN A 366 -26.23 -11.15 -21.94
CA GLN A 366 -25.62 -9.85 -21.71
C GLN A 366 -26.07 -8.79 -22.73
N LEU A 367 -26.36 -9.22 -23.95
CA LEU A 367 -26.78 -8.37 -25.07
C LEU A 367 -28.28 -7.99 -25.01
N ALA A 368 -29.02 -8.44 -23.99
CA ALA A 368 -30.41 -8.04 -23.82
C ALA A 368 -30.51 -6.50 -23.76
N HIS A 369 -31.46 -5.95 -24.51
CA HIS A 369 -31.64 -4.50 -24.67
C HIS A 369 -32.74 -3.91 -23.77
N SER A 370 -33.44 -4.77 -23.01
CA SER A 370 -34.48 -4.38 -22.06
C SER A 370 -34.64 -5.44 -20.98
N VAL A 371 -35.23 -5.04 -19.84
CA VAL A 371 -35.57 -5.96 -18.74
C VAL A 371 -36.50 -7.09 -19.21
N ASP A 372 -37.50 -6.78 -20.04
CA ASP A 372 -38.42 -7.79 -20.59
C ASP A 372 -37.70 -8.79 -21.50
N SER A 373 -36.83 -8.30 -22.40
CA SER A 373 -36.01 -9.17 -23.25
C SER A 373 -35.06 -10.03 -22.42
N PHE A 374 -34.46 -9.48 -21.36
CA PHE A 374 -33.57 -10.20 -20.47
C PHE A 374 -34.32 -11.33 -19.74
N ASN A 375 -35.45 -11.03 -19.11
CA ASN A 375 -36.23 -12.00 -18.36
C ASN A 375 -36.73 -13.15 -19.25
N LYS A 376 -37.20 -12.85 -20.46
CA LYS A 376 -37.58 -13.88 -21.45
C LYS A 376 -36.39 -14.74 -21.88
N ALA A 377 -35.24 -14.13 -22.11
CA ALA A 377 -34.04 -14.85 -22.50
C ALA A 377 -33.52 -15.74 -21.36
N VAL A 378 -33.59 -15.30 -20.11
CA VAL A 378 -33.25 -16.11 -18.92
C VAL A 378 -34.18 -17.31 -18.79
N ALA A 379 -35.48 -17.14 -18.98
CA ALA A 379 -36.45 -18.25 -18.95
C ALA A 379 -36.14 -19.30 -20.03
N LEU A 380 -35.93 -18.85 -21.28
CA LEU A 380 -35.54 -19.73 -22.38
C LEU A 380 -34.19 -20.42 -22.16
N PHE A 381 -33.24 -19.71 -21.53
CA PHE A 381 -31.95 -20.27 -21.15
C PHE A 381 -32.13 -21.41 -20.14
N ALA A 382 -32.91 -21.20 -19.07
CA ALA A 382 -33.19 -22.22 -18.06
C ALA A 382 -33.88 -23.44 -18.67
N GLU A 383 -34.98 -23.24 -19.42
CA GLU A 383 -35.72 -24.33 -20.09
C GLU A 383 -34.83 -25.16 -21.02
N LYS A 384 -34.01 -24.49 -21.84
CA LYS A 384 -33.05 -25.15 -22.75
C LYS A 384 -32.05 -26.02 -21.99
N ARG A 385 -31.65 -25.63 -20.77
CA ARG A 385 -30.69 -26.38 -19.96
C ARG A 385 -31.31 -27.51 -19.19
N ASP A 386 -32.50 -27.31 -18.64
CA ASP A 386 -33.24 -28.36 -17.95
C ASP A 386 -33.55 -29.52 -18.91
N ALA A 387 -34.00 -29.24 -20.14
CA ALA A 387 -34.22 -30.26 -21.16
C ALA A 387 -32.95 -31.09 -21.47
N ILE A 388 -31.79 -30.45 -21.56
CA ILE A 388 -30.51 -31.16 -21.75
C ILE A 388 -30.17 -32.01 -20.51
N GLY A 389 -30.50 -31.52 -19.30
CA GLY A 389 -30.30 -32.24 -18.05
C GLY A 389 -31.16 -33.50 -17.94
N GLU A 390 -32.42 -33.43 -18.35
CA GLU A 390 -33.35 -34.57 -18.37
C GLU A 390 -32.90 -35.70 -19.30
N ASP A 391 -32.33 -35.34 -20.46
CA ASP A 391 -31.78 -36.29 -21.44
C ASP A 391 -30.37 -36.80 -21.10
N SER A 392 -29.78 -36.29 -20.00
CA SER A 392 -28.41 -36.59 -19.59
C SER A 392 -28.32 -37.63 -18.48
N ASN A 393 -27.12 -38.19 -18.26
CA ASN A 393 -26.86 -38.99 -17.07
C ASN A 393 -26.88 -38.14 -15.78
N GLU A 394 -27.10 -38.79 -14.65
CA GLU A 394 -27.26 -38.15 -13.34
C GLU A 394 -26.11 -37.19 -12.96
N ILE A 395 -24.88 -37.50 -13.36
CA ILE A 395 -23.72 -36.65 -13.08
C ILE A 395 -23.82 -35.33 -13.86
N VAL A 396 -24.13 -35.41 -15.14
CA VAL A 396 -24.25 -34.23 -16.02
C VAL A 396 -25.49 -33.42 -15.65
N LYS A 397 -26.60 -34.09 -15.33
CA LYS A 397 -27.82 -33.44 -14.82
C LYS A 397 -27.51 -32.61 -13.58
N ARG A 398 -26.84 -33.19 -12.57
CA ARG A 398 -26.43 -32.48 -11.36
C ARG A 398 -25.48 -31.31 -11.65
N GLN A 399 -24.57 -31.44 -12.61
CA GLN A 399 -23.68 -30.34 -13.03
C GLN A 399 -24.47 -29.18 -13.64
N ILE A 400 -25.48 -29.48 -14.47
CA ILE A 400 -26.37 -28.49 -15.07
C ILE A 400 -27.19 -27.78 -13.98
N GLU A 401 -27.83 -28.52 -13.09
CA GLU A 401 -28.63 -27.97 -11.99
C GLU A 401 -27.79 -27.05 -11.10
N GLN A 402 -26.55 -27.45 -10.75
CA GLN A 402 -25.62 -26.63 -9.98
C GLN A 402 -25.21 -25.36 -10.74
N CYS A 403 -25.04 -25.44 -12.06
CA CYS A 403 -24.74 -24.26 -12.88
C CYS A 403 -25.93 -23.32 -12.98
N LEU A 404 -27.14 -23.83 -13.17
CA LEU A 404 -28.37 -23.05 -13.22
C LEU A 404 -28.66 -22.38 -11.88
N GLN A 405 -28.54 -23.12 -10.77
CA GLN A 405 -28.69 -22.58 -9.43
C GLN A 405 -27.74 -21.39 -9.21
N HIS A 406 -26.49 -21.50 -9.65
CA HIS A 406 -25.54 -20.40 -9.50
C HIS A 406 -25.79 -19.25 -10.50
N CYS A 407 -26.07 -19.54 -11.78
CA CYS A 407 -26.19 -18.49 -12.79
C CYS A 407 -27.53 -17.77 -12.73
N VAL A 408 -28.64 -18.50 -12.55
CA VAL A 408 -29.99 -17.93 -12.54
C VAL A 408 -30.29 -17.32 -11.19
N VAL A 409 -30.20 -18.07 -10.09
CA VAL A 409 -30.60 -17.56 -8.78
C VAL A 409 -29.66 -16.45 -8.29
N GLU A 410 -28.34 -16.63 -8.40
CA GLU A 410 -27.41 -15.61 -7.91
C GLU A 410 -27.37 -14.38 -8.83
N TYR A 411 -27.34 -14.57 -10.15
CA TYR A 411 -27.03 -13.47 -11.07
C TYR A 411 -28.18 -13.03 -11.96
N CYS A 412 -29.28 -13.77 -12.07
CA CYS A 412 -30.48 -13.33 -12.78
C CYS A 412 -31.59 -12.90 -11.82
N ASP A 413 -31.66 -13.47 -10.61
CA ASP A 413 -32.66 -13.10 -9.60
C ASP A 413 -32.10 -12.11 -8.57
N ARG A 414 -30.97 -12.44 -7.91
CA ARG A 414 -30.39 -11.59 -6.87
C ARG A 414 -29.61 -10.40 -7.43
N TYR A 415 -28.82 -10.60 -8.49
CA TYR A 415 -27.98 -9.56 -9.09
C TYR A 415 -28.24 -9.30 -10.59
N PRO A 416 -29.48 -9.02 -11.04
CA PRO A 416 -29.84 -8.97 -12.47
C PRO A 416 -29.16 -7.87 -13.31
N GLY A 417 -28.56 -6.86 -12.69
CA GLY A 417 -28.19 -5.60 -13.34
C GLY A 417 -26.93 -5.59 -14.22
N TRP A 418 -26.61 -6.65 -14.97
CA TRP A 418 -25.34 -6.75 -15.74
C TRP A 418 -25.49 -6.76 -17.27
N PHE A 419 -26.72 -6.73 -17.79
CA PHE A 419 -26.99 -6.69 -19.24
C PHE A 419 -27.02 -5.25 -19.77
N GLU A 420 -26.72 -5.07 -21.06
CA GLU A 420 -26.57 -3.75 -21.71
C GLU A 420 -27.82 -2.86 -21.59
N GLY A 421 -29.00 -3.46 -21.68
CA GLY A 421 -30.28 -2.77 -21.55
C GLY A 421 -30.70 -2.40 -20.12
N HIS A 422 -29.90 -2.71 -19.09
CA HIS A 422 -30.29 -2.49 -17.70
C HIS A 422 -30.27 -1.00 -17.32
N ALA A 423 -29.23 -0.29 -17.75
CA ALA A 423 -29.07 1.15 -17.53
C ALA A 423 -28.69 1.84 -18.85
N PRO A 424 -29.66 2.08 -19.76
CA PRO A 424 -29.38 2.64 -21.08
C PRO A 424 -28.60 3.96 -21.02
N GLY A 425 -27.53 4.06 -21.80
CA GLY A 425 -26.64 5.23 -21.84
C GLY A 425 -25.61 5.28 -20.71
N HIS A 426 -25.45 4.18 -19.96
CA HIS A 426 -24.44 3.94 -18.94
C HIS A 426 -23.77 2.58 -19.17
N PRO A 427 -22.51 2.40 -18.76
CA PRO A 427 -21.79 1.16 -19.01
C PRO A 427 -22.31 0.00 -18.13
N SER A 428 -22.38 -1.20 -18.71
CA SER A 428 -22.65 -2.48 -18.02
C SER A 428 -21.41 -3.04 -17.29
N HIS A 429 -20.24 -2.45 -17.52
CA HIS A 429 -18.94 -2.91 -17.03
C HIS A 429 -18.17 -1.80 -16.31
N ASN A 430 -17.26 -2.19 -15.42
CA ASN A 430 -16.40 -1.26 -14.67
C ASN A 430 -14.98 -1.13 -15.26
N ASN A 431 -14.78 -1.53 -16.52
CA ASN A 431 -13.47 -1.59 -17.18
C ASN A 431 -12.64 -0.30 -17.06
N ALA A 432 -13.29 0.87 -17.13
CA ALA A 432 -12.60 2.15 -17.07
C ALA A 432 -12.02 2.43 -15.66
N LEU A 433 -12.73 2.02 -14.60
CA LEU A 433 -12.22 2.03 -13.23
C LEU A 433 -11.14 0.96 -13.05
N GLU A 434 -11.35 -0.27 -13.53
CA GLU A 434 -10.35 -1.35 -13.46
C GLU A 434 -9.02 -0.96 -14.14
N SER A 435 -9.09 -0.25 -15.27
CA SER A 435 -7.93 0.34 -15.94
C SER A 435 -7.21 1.35 -15.04
N THR A 436 -7.97 2.22 -14.36
CA THR A 436 -7.43 3.19 -13.39
C THR A 436 -6.76 2.47 -12.21
N ASN A 437 -7.37 1.40 -11.70
CA ASN A 437 -6.79 0.53 -10.67
C ASN A 437 -5.47 -0.11 -11.14
N ASN A 438 -5.40 -0.51 -12.39
CA ASN A 438 -4.15 -0.99 -12.98
C ASN A 438 -3.09 0.11 -13.04
N VAL A 439 -3.42 1.34 -13.44
CA VAL A 439 -2.49 2.48 -13.46
C VAL A 439 -1.92 2.76 -12.06
N ILE A 440 -2.76 2.79 -11.01
CA ILE A 440 -2.30 2.93 -9.61
C ILE A 440 -1.27 1.84 -9.26
N LYS A 441 -1.54 0.61 -9.69
CA LYS A 441 -0.65 -0.53 -9.45
C LYS A 441 0.62 -0.45 -10.29
N THR A 442 0.56 -0.09 -11.57
CA THR A 442 1.69 -0.21 -12.49
C THR A 442 2.59 1.01 -12.48
N GLU A 443 2.05 2.21 -12.30
CA GLU A 443 2.77 3.47 -12.47
C GLU A 443 3.10 4.13 -11.14
N TYR A 444 2.12 4.25 -10.23
CA TYR A 444 2.33 4.93 -8.96
C TYR A 444 3.08 4.06 -7.95
N THR A 445 2.65 2.80 -7.81
CA THR A 445 3.24 1.87 -6.82
C THR A 445 4.22 0.88 -7.43
N MET A 446 4.33 0.77 -8.76
CA MET A 446 5.21 -0.19 -9.45
C MET A 446 5.01 -1.64 -8.94
N ARG A 447 3.75 -1.95 -8.62
CA ARG A 447 3.23 -3.19 -8.02
C ARG A 447 3.91 -3.55 -6.70
N SER A 448 4.46 -2.55 -6.01
CA SER A 448 5.04 -2.69 -4.68
C SER A 448 4.03 -2.26 -3.63
N ARG A 449 3.94 -3.04 -2.55
CA ARG A 449 3.16 -2.63 -1.38
C ARG A 449 3.97 -1.61 -0.57
N LEU A 450 3.31 -0.55 -0.12
CA LEU A 450 3.90 0.49 0.72
C LEU A 450 3.37 0.41 2.17
N PRO A 451 4.13 0.83 3.19
CA PRO A 451 3.55 1.13 4.50
C PRO A 451 2.37 2.11 4.36
N VAL A 452 1.31 1.97 5.17
CA VAL A 452 0.08 2.77 5.01
C VAL A 452 0.35 4.28 5.03
N ALA A 453 1.22 4.78 5.92
CA ALA A 453 1.60 6.20 5.92
C ALA A 453 2.34 6.64 4.65
N GLN A 454 3.20 5.79 4.09
CA GLN A 454 3.84 6.07 2.80
C GLN A 454 2.82 6.04 1.66
N PHE A 455 1.85 5.12 1.73
CA PHE A 455 0.77 5.05 0.75
C PHE A 455 -0.17 6.26 0.86
N ALA A 456 -0.42 6.81 2.06
CA ALA A 456 -1.20 8.03 2.23
C ALA A 456 -0.56 9.24 1.51
N ASN A 457 0.77 9.38 1.60
CA ASN A 457 1.49 10.39 0.80
C ASN A 457 1.36 10.11 -0.71
N MET A 458 1.45 8.84 -1.13
CA MET A 458 1.23 8.45 -2.54
C MET A 458 -0.21 8.75 -3.01
N ALA A 459 -1.20 8.55 -2.15
CA ALA A 459 -2.61 8.83 -2.42
C ALA A 459 -2.84 10.32 -2.70
N CYS A 460 -2.20 11.22 -1.92
CA CYS A 460 -2.21 12.66 -2.22
C CYS A 460 -1.60 12.96 -3.60
N MET A 461 -0.48 12.33 -3.97
CA MET A 461 0.11 12.52 -5.31
C MET A 461 -0.84 12.04 -6.41
N ILE A 462 -1.45 10.85 -6.25
CA ILE A 462 -2.40 10.28 -7.20
C ILE A 462 -3.57 11.24 -7.44
N VAL A 463 -4.21 11.73 -6.37
CA VAL A 463 -5.38 12.60 -6.52
C VAL A 463 -5.01 13.98 -7.04
N GLN A 464 -3.79 14.47 -6.75
CA GLN A 464 -3.26 15.70 -7.33
C GLN A 464 -3.05 15.57 -8.84
N ASP A 465 -2.41 14.50 -9.29
CA ASP A 465 -2.16 14.24 -10.71
C ASP A 465 -3.48 14.05 -11.48
N TRP A 466 -4.45 13.35 -10.89
CA TRP A 466 -5.80 13.25 -11.43
C TRP A 466 -6.48 14.62 -11.52
N SER A 467 -6.32 15.47 -10.52
CA SER A 467 -6.86 16.82 -10.51
C SER A 467 -6.25 17.68 -11.61
N GLN A 468 -4.91 17.75 -11.67
CA GLN A 468 -4.19 18.56 -12.65
C GLN A 468 -4.48 18.14 -14.10
N SER A 469 -4.57 16.83 -14.37
CA SER A 469 -4.97 16.34 -15.69
C SER A 469 -6.40 16.73 -16.09
N ARG A 470 -7.23 17.19 -15.15
CA ARG A 470 -8.60 17.69 -15.37
C ARG A 470 -8.68 19.22 -15.24
N ASN A 471 -7.55 19.91 -15.15
CA ASN A 471 -7.50 21.36 -15.26
C ASN A 471 -7.62 21.76 -16.75
N PRO A 472 -8.60 22.58 -17.15
CA PRO A 472 -8.75 23.06 -18.52
C PRO A 472 -7.53 23.81 -19.07
N GLU A 473 -6.66 24.33 -18.20
CA GLU A 473 -5.42 25.01 -18.58
C GLU A 473 -4.25 24.04 -18.82
N ALA A 474 -4.41 22.75 -18.48
CA ALA A 474 -3.37 21.75 -18.69
C ALA A 474 -3.23 21.40 -20.18
N ILE A 475 -1.98 21.26 -20.64
CA ILE A 475 -1.67 20.86 -22.02
C ILE A 475 -2.31 19.50 -22.37
N ASN A 476 -2.29 18.57 -21.43
CA ASN A 476 -2.88 17.23 -21.58
C ASN A 476 -4.23 17.14 -20.85
N TYR A 477 -5.05 18.20 -20.92
CA TYR A 477 -6.36 18.24 -20.29
C TYR A 477 -7.23 17.06 -20.76
N ILE A 478 -7.83 16.38 -19.79
CA ILE A 478 -8.79 15.31 -19.97
C ILE A 478 -10.19 15.94 -19.81
N PRO A 479 -10.88 16.29 -20.93
CA PRO A 479 -12.23 16.81 -20.86
C PRO A 479 -13.22 15.76 -20.36
N PHE A 480 -14.33 16.26 -19.83
CA PHE A 480 -15.51 15.46 -19.50
C PHE A 480 -16.48 15.51 -20.68
N ASP A 481 -16.69 14.38 -21.34
CA ASP A 481 -17.51 14.33 -22.55
C ASP A 481 -19.01 14.17 -22.21
N CYS A 482 -19.78 15.25 -22.39
CA CYS A 482 -21.23 15.27 -22.14
C CYS A 482 -22.06 14.66 -23.28
N GLU A 483 -21.46 14.47 -24.47
CA GLU A 483 -22.12 13.92 -25.65
C GLU A 483 -21.54 12.55 -25.99
N ALA A 484 -22.40 11.62 -26.42
CA ALA A 484 -21.91 10.33 -26.90
C ALA A 484 -21.12 10.56 -28.19
N PRO A 485 -19.95 9.91 -28.38
CA PRO A 485 -19.19 10.04 -29.61
C PRO A 485 -20.10 9.64 -30.78
N ILE A 486 -20.22 10.55 -31.77
CA ILE A 486 -20.85 10.23 -33.04
C ILE A 486 -19.96 9.16 -33.68
N LYS A 487 -20.36 7.90 -33.53
CA LYS A 487 -19.83 6.84 -34.38
C LYS A 487 -20.44 7.13 -35.75
N GLU A 488 -19.69 7.82 -36.61
CA GLU A 488 -19.87 7.66 -38.05
C GLU A 488 -19.74 6.17 -38.31
N LYS A 489 -20.89 5.48 -38.32
CA LYS A 489 -20.94 4.15 -38.90
C LYS A 489 -20.72 4.41 -40.38
N ASP A 490 -19.54 4.06 -40.87
CA ASP A 490 -19.32 3.72 -42.26
C ASP A 490 -20.35 2.62 -42.61
N TYR A 491 -21.54 3.06 -43.01
CA TYR A 491 -22.48 2.27 -43.78
C TYR A 491 -22.09 2.47 -45.25
N GLU A 492 -21.03 1.78 -45.66
CA GLU A 492 -20.84 1.36 -47.05
C GLU A 492 -20.98 -0.16 -47.16
#